data_AF-E4PIE3-F1
#
_entry.id   AF-E4PIE3-F1
#
_cell.length_a   1.000
_cell.length_b   1.000
_cell.length_c   1.000
_cell.angle_alpha   90.00
_cell.angle_beta   90.00
_cell.angle_gamma   90.00
#
_symmetry.space_group_name_H-M   'P 1'
#
loop_
_entity.id
_entity.type
_entity.pdbx_description
1 polymer ?
#
loop_
_entity_poly.entity_id
_entity_poly.type
_entity_poly.pdbx_seq_one_letter_code
_entity_poly.pdbx_strand_id
1 'polypeptide(L)'
;MNSELKAFYLTELAAAADADNQGDVDTAFRHLERAHILSQKFALAHTTTHLRMLRLGWHTRDAREVLGQLARAFAALLVSRIWVPVGNTGRANVSAFEPMAVPEDLAIVLGHQKPSNT
;
A
#
# COMPACT_ATOMS: atom_id res chain seq x y z
N MET A 1 5.21 -2.39 14.51
CA MET A 1 6.05 -1.66 13.54
C MET A 1 7.15 -0.97 14.33
N ASN A 2 8.43 -1.10 13.96
CA ASN A 2 9.52 -0.40 14.65
C ASN A 2 9.44 1.12 14.35
N SER A 3 10.21 1.95 15.06
CA SER A 3 10.11 3.42 14.96
C SER A 3 10.51 4.00 13.60
N GLU A 4 11.45 3.35 12.90
CA GLU A 4 11.92 3.78 11.58
C GLU A 4 10.89 3.48 10.49
N LEU A 5 10.48 2.21 10.36
CA LEU A 5 9.39 1.78 9.47
C LEU A 5 8.09 2.53 9.78
N LYS A 6 7.86 2.75 11.09
CA LYS A 6 7.17 3.87 11.72
C LYS A 6 6.93 5.10 10.83
N ALA A 7 8.03 5.84 10.72
CA ALA A 7 8.12 7.16 10.13
C ALA A 7 7.99 7.11 8.60
N PHE A 8 8.60 6.12 7.94
CA PHE A 8 8.45 5.93 6.50
C PHE A 8 6.99 5.72 6.10
N TYR A 9 6.29 4.83 6.80
CA TYR A 9 4.86 4.61 6.57
C TYR A 9 4.03 5.89 6.72
N LEU A 10 4.27 6.67 7.78
CA LEU A 10 3.54 7.92 8.00
C LEU A 10 3.88 8.99 6.95
N THR A 11 5.12 9.00 6.46
CA THR A 11 5.56 9.91 5.38
C THR A 11 4.83 9.60 4.08
N GLU A 12 4.73 8.32 3.70
CA GLU A 12 3.96 7.90 2.53
C GLU A 12 2.47 8.26 2.68
N LEU A 13 1.90 8.08 3.87
CA LEU A 13 0.50 8.47 4.12
C LEU A 13 0.25 9.98 4.03
N ALA A 14 1.24 10.80 4.40
CA ALA A 14 1.16 12.25 4.30
C ALA A 14 1.30 12.70 2.83
N ALA A 15 2.31 12.18 2.12
CA ALA A 15 2.53 12.47 0.71
C ALA A 15 1.35 12.06 -0.18
N ALA A 16 0.70 10.92 0.14
CA ALA A 16 -0.53 10.51 -0.52
C ALA A 16 -1.66 11.54 -0.35
N ALA A 17 -1.83 12.08 0.86
CA ALA A 17 -2.86 13.07 1.15
C ALA A 17 -2.58 14.41 0.47
N ASP A 18 -1.31 14.84 0.46
CA ASP A 18 -0.89 16.07 -0.22
C ASP A 18 -1.11 15.98 -1.74
N ALA A 19 -0.85 14.83 -2.35
CA ALA A 19 -1.08 14.60 -3.77
C ALA A 19 -2.58 14.56 -4.13
N ASP A 20 -3.41 13.90 -3.30
CA ASP A 20 -4.88 13.89 -3.47
C ASP A 20 -5.46 15.32 -3.38
N ASN A 21 -4.99 16.12 -2.41
CA ASN A 21 -5.38 17.53 -2.27
C ASN A 21 -4.99 18.39 -3.49
N GLN A 22 -3.93 18.00 -4.22
CA GLN A 22 -3.49 18.65 -5.45
C GLN A 22 -4.20 18.12 -6.71
N GLY A 23 -5.06 17.09 -6.57
CA GLY A 23 -5.69 16.41 -7.69
C GLY A 23 -4.77 15.46 -8.47
N ASP A 24 -3.55 15.22 -7.99
CA ASP A 24 -2.61 14.27 -8.59
C ASP A 24 -2.88 12.85 -8.04
N VAL A 25 -3.89 12.23 -8.62
CA VAL A 25 -4.40 10.90 -8.25
C VAL A 25 -3.34 9.82 -8.42
N ASP A 26 -2.56 9.86 -9.50
CA ASP A 26 -1.56 8.84 -9.79
C ASP A 26 -0.43 8.89 -8.75
N THR A 27 -0.03 10.10 -8.35
CA THR A 27 0.93 10.27 -7.26
C THR A 27 0.37 9.85 -5.91
N ALA A 28 -0.90 10.16 -5.63
CA ALA A 28 -1.55 9.72 -4.41
C ALA A 28 -1.60 8.17 -4.32
N PHE A 29 -1.93 7.48 -5.41
CA PHE A 29 -1.89 6.01 -5.44
C PHE A 29 -0.50 5.46 -5.24
N ARG A 30 0.52 6.02 -5.91
CA ARG A 30 1.92 5.57 -5.75
C ARG A 30 2.38 5.60 -4.30
N HIS A 31 2.03 6.64 -3.56
CA HIS A 31 2.35 6.73 -2.14
C HIS A 31 1.56 5.73 -1.29
N LEU A 32 0.28 5.48 -1.61
CA LEU A 32 -0.51 4.45 -0.93
C LEU A 32 -0.01 3.03 -1.21
N GLU A 33 0.49 2.74 -2.42
CA GLU A 33 1.11 1.44 -2.75
C GLU A 33 2.36 1.20 -1.92
N ARG A 34 3.19 2.24 -1.74
CA ARG A 34 4.38 2.18 -0.88
C ARG A 34 4.00 1.97 0.59
N ALA A 35 3.01 2.71 1.09
CA ALA A 35 2.47 2.50 2.44
C ALA A 35 1.89 1.08 2.62
N HIS A 36 1.30 0.51 1.56
CA HIS A 36 0.76 -0.84 1.56
C HIS A 36 1.88 -1.86 1.74
N ILE A 37 2.96 -1.75 0.96
CA ILE A 37 4.16 -2.59 1.06
C ILE A 37 4.75 -2.53 2.48
N LEU A 38 4.95 -1.32 3.02
CA LEU A 38 5.52 -1.11 4.36
C LEU A 38 4.66 -1.72 5.48
N SER A 39 3.34 -1.79 5.27
CA SER A 39 2.38 -2.24 6.27
C SER A 39 1.96 -3.71 6.15
N GLN A 40 2.40 -4.46 5.12
CA GLN A 40 1.95 -5.85 4.85
C GLN A 40 2.03 -6.79 6.07
N LYS A 41 3.04 -6.63 6.95
CA LYS A 41 3.22 -7.45 8.16
C LYS A 41 2.42 -6.94 9.38
N PHE A 42 1.71 -5.81 9.28
CA PHE A 42 1.03 -5.13 10.38
C PHE A 42 -0.46 -4.92 10.07
N ALA A 43 -1.31 -5.86 10.50
CA ALA A 43 -2.73 -5.93 10.15
C ALA A 43 -3.47 -4.57 10.23
N LEU A 44 -3.37 -3.85 11.35
CA LEU A 44 -4.06 -2.55 11.53
C LEU A 44 -3.58 -1.47 10.54
N ALA A 45 -2.27 -1.35 10.33
CA ALA A 45 -1.70 -0.40 9.37
C ALA A 45 -2.08 -0.79 7.93
N HIS A 46 -2.07 -2.09 7.65
CA HIS A 46 -2.47 -2.62 6.35
C HIS A 46 -3.93 -2.33 6.02
N THR A 47 -4.84 -2.62 6.95
CA THR A 47 -6.26 -2.30 6.80
C THR A 47 -6.49 -0.80 6.67
N THR A 48 -5.76 0.03 7.44
CA THR A 48 -5.85 1.49 7.32
C THR A 48 -5.44 1.97 5.93
N THR A 49 -4.41 1.38 5.35
CA THR A 49 -3.95 1.72 3.99
C THR A 49 -4.98 1.35 2.94
N HIS A 50 -5.58 0.15 3.04
CA HIS A 50 -6.67 -0.27 2.16
C HIS A 50 -7.86 0.68 2.21
N LEU A 51 -8.28 1.11 3.41
CA LEU A 51 -9.38 2.08 3.55
C LEU A 51 -9.06 3.42 2.86
N ARG A 52 -7.80 3.86 2.89
CA ARG A 52 -7.37 5.08 2.18
C ARG A 52 -7.34 4.89 0.66
N MET A 53 -6.85 3.75 0.17
CA MET A 53 -6.91 3.40 -1.26
C MET A 53 -8.35 3.34 -1.77
N LEU A 54 -9.26 2.75 -1.00
CA LEU A 54 -10.70 2.72 -1.30
C LEU A 54 -11.29 4.12 -1.37
N ARG A 55 -10.98 4.99 -0.39
CA ARG A 55 -11.44 6.38 -0.36
C ARG A 55 -10.94 7.16 -1.58
N LEU A 56 -9.67 7.00 -1.95
CA LEU A 56 -9.09 7.67 -3.11
C LEU A 56 -9.76 7.20 -4.41
N GLY A 57 -9.93 5.88 -4.61
CA GLY A 57 -10.63 5.35 -5.78
C GLY A 57 -12.09 5.82 -5.86
N TRP A 58 -12.76 6.00 -4.72
CA TRP A 58 -14.12 6.56 -4.67
C TRP A 58 -14.15 8.03 -5.10
N HIS A 59 -13.19 8.83 -4.64
CA HIS A 59 -13.08 10.26 -4.96
C HIS A 59 -12.88 10.50 -6.46
N THR A 60 -12.14 9.61 -7.13
CA THR A 60 -11.71 9.78 -8.53
C THR A 60 -12.71 9.23 -9.55
N ARG A 61 -13.87 8.73 -9.10
CA ARG A 61 -14.94 8.13 -9.92
C ARG A 61 -14.47 6.98 -10.83
N ASP A 62 -13.38 6.30 -10.48
CA ASP A 62 -12.99 5.05 -11.13
C ASP A 62 -13.82 3.89 -10.55
N ALA A 63 -15.06 3.78 -11.04
CA ALA A 63 -16.03 2.80 -10.55
C ALA A 63 -15.55 1.34 -10.72
N ARG A 64 -14.62 1.06 -11.66
CA ARG A 64 -14.04 -0.28 -11.85
C ARG A 64 -13.00 -0.59 -10.78
N GLU A 65 -12.13 0.36 -10.46
CA GLU A 65 -11.16 0.23 -9.36
C GLU A 65 -11.88 0.09 -8.00
N VAL A 66 -12.94 0.87 -7.79
CA VAL A 66 -13.77 0.83 -6.57
C VAL A 66 -14.47 -0.52 -6.39
N LEU A 67 -15.13 -1.07 -7.42
CA LEU A 67 -15.77 -2.37 -7.31
C LEU A 67 -14.75 -3.50 -7.08
N GLY A 68 -13.59 -3.44 -7.74
CA GLY A 68 -12.51 -4.42 -7.58
C GLY A 68 -11.96 -4.45 -6.15
N GLN A 69 -11.73 -3.28 -5.57
CA GLN A 69 -11.23 -3.16 -4.19
C GLN A 69 -12.29 -3.49 -3.14
N LEU A 70 -13.56 -3.15 -3.36
CA LEU A 70 -14.64 -3.52 -2.43
C LEU A 70 -14.86 -5.03 -2.38
N ALA A 71 -14.86 -5.71 -3.53
CA ALA A 71 -14.96 -7.17 -3.60
C ALA A 71 -13.76 -7.84 -2.90
N ARG A 72 -12.56 -7.29 -3.10
CA ARG A 72 -11.32 -7.83 -2.53
C ARG A 72 -11.17 -7.53 -1.03
N ALA A 73 -11.64 -6.37 -0.56
CA ALA A 73 -11.74 -6.04 0.86
C ALA A 73 -12.75 -6.95 1.59
N PHE A 74 -13.91 -7.24 0.99
CA PHE A 74 -14.86 -8.21 1.53
C PHE A 74 -14.28 -9.63 1.57
N ALA A 75 -13.56 -10.05 0.52
CA ALA A 75 -12.90 -11.36 0.49
C ALA A 75 -11.75 -11.46 1.52
N ALA A 76 -10.93 -10.42 1.65
CA ALA A 76 -9.82 -10.37 2.61
C ALA A 76 -10.30 -10.30 4.07
N LEU A 77 -11.45 -9.66 4.34
CA LEU A 77 -12.09 -9.66 5.66
C LEU A 77 -12.59 -11.05 6.06
N LEU A 78 -13.06 -11.85 5.09
CA LEU A 78 -13.54 -13.23 5.31
C LEU A 78 -12.41 -14.28 5.38
N VAL A 79 -11.25 -14.02 4.76
CA VAL A 79 -10.14 -14.99 4.64
C VAL A 79 -8.85 -14.46 5.31
N SER A 80 -8.93 -14.18 6.62
CA SER A 80 -7.94 -13.49 7.47
C SER A 80 -6.51 -14.08 7.58
N ARG A 81 -6.05 -14.90 6.63
CA ARG A 81 -4.73 -15.55 6.69
C ARG A 81 -4.05 -15.77 5.33
N ILE A 82 -4.41 -15.03 4.29
CA ILE A 82 -3.70 -15.17 3.01
C ILE A 82 -2.35 -14.44 3.08
N TRP A 83 -1.29 -15.24 3.05
CA TRP A 83 0.09 -14.83 2.93
C TRP A 83 0.30 -14.23 1.52
N VAL A 84 0.49 -12.92 1.43
CA VAL A 84 0.73 -12.19 0.18
C VAL A 84 2.25 -12.01 0.01
N PRO A 85 2.81 -12.22 -1.19
CA PRO A 85 4.24 -11.99 -1.43
C PRO A 85 4.61 -10.53 -1.16
N VAL A 86 5.76 -10.34 -0.51
CA VAL A 86 6.27 -9.00 -0.18
C VAL A 86 6.53 -8.23 -1.49
N GLY A 87 6.08 -6.98 -1.56
CA GLY A 87 6.28 -6.09 -2.72
C GLY A 87 5.05 -5.92 -3.61
N ASN A 88 3.99 -6.71 -3.41
CA ASN A 88 2.72 -6.49 -4.10
C ASN A 88 2.15 -5.10 -3.78
N THR A 89 1.71 -4.36 -4.80
CA THR A 89 1.22 -2.98 -4.64
C THR A 89 -0.20 -2.90 -4.08
N GLY A 90 -0.97 -3.98 -4.09
CA GLY A 90 -2.34 -4.02 -3.59
C GLY A 90 -3.38 -3.38 -4.52
N ARG A 91 -3.01 -3.04 -5.75
CA ARG A 91 -3.89 -2.45 -6.77
C ARG A 91 -4.94 -3.43 -7.28
N ALA A 92 -6.10 -2.92 -7.72
CA ALA A 92 -7.21 -3.77 -8.18
C ALA A 92 -6.83 -4.61 -9.42
N ASN A 93 -6.02 -4.02 -10.30
CA ASN A 93 -5.55 -4.61 -11.55
C ASN A 93 -4.37 -5.60 -11.38
N VAL A 94 -3.83 -5.75 -10.16
CA VAL A 94 -2.75 -6.70 -9.85
C VAL A 94 -3.33 -7.90 -9.10
N SER A 95 -2.83 -9.11 -9.39
CA SER A 95 -3.24 -10.31 -8.65
C SER A 95 -2.73 -10.26 -7.21
N ALA A 96 -3.56 -10.69 -6.25
CA ALA A 96 -3.19 -10.70 -4.82
C ALA A 96 -2.03 -11.66 -4.49
N PHE A 97 -1.66 -12.54 -5.42
CA PHE A 97 -0.55 -13.50 -5.26
C PHE A 97 0.64 -13.18 -6.17
N GLU A 98 0.62 -12.03 -6.86
CA GLU A 98 1.66 -11.64 -7.79
C GLU A 98 2.91 -11.18 -7.03
N PRO A 99 4.07 -11.86 -7.17
CA PRO A 99 5.32 -11.39 -6.63
C PRO A 99 5.79 -10.16 -7.41
N MET A 100 6.14 -9.09 -6.69
CA MET A 100 6.63 -7.86 -7.30
C MET A 100 7.91 -7.41 -6.59
N ALA A 101 8.78 -6.71 -7.32
CA ALA A 101 10.00 -6.17 -6.75
C ALA A 101 9.66 -5.11 -5.68
N VAL A 102 10.30 -5.21 -4.52
CA VAL A 102 10.23 -4.17 -3.49
C VAL A 102 11.12 -3.01 -3.96
N PRO A 103 10.60 -1.76 -4.00
CA PRO A 103 11.43 -0.59 -4.24
C PRO A 103 12.64 -0.57 -3.30
N GLU A 104 13.82 -0.25 -3.83
CA GLU A 104 15.11 -0.41 -3.12
C GLU A 104 15.15 0.36 -1.79
N ASP A 105 14.61 1.57 -1.78
CA ASP A 105 14.48 2.41 -0.59
C ASP A 105 13.58 1.78 0.48
N LEU A 106 12.51 1.08 0.09
CA LEU A 106 11.65 0.33 1.02
C LEU A 106 12.31 -0.96 1.51
N ALA A 107 13.14 -1.60 0.68
CA ALA A 107 13.86 -2.83 1.04
C ALA A 107 14.86 -2.59 2.18
N ILE A 108 15.50 -1.42 2.21
CA ILE A 108 16.40 -0.98 3.29
C ILE A 108 15.62 -0.90 4.62
N VAL A 109 14.48 -0.20 4.61
CA VAL A 109 13.67 0.03 5.83
C VAL A 109 13.00 -1.26 6.34
N LEU A 110 12.67 -2.19 5.45
CA LEU A 110 12.14 -3.51 5.80
C LEU A 110 13.22 -4.48 6.30
N GLY A 111 14.50 -4.08 6.29
CA GLY A 111 15.63 -4.91 6.69
C GLY A 111 15.95 -6.05 5.71
N HIS A 112 15.50 -5.93 4.45
CA HIS A 112 15.72 -6.92 3.40
C HIS A 112 17.03 -6.69 2.62
N GLN A 113 17.68 -5.53 2.78
CA GLN A 113 19.04 -5.27 2.31
C GLN A 113 19.85 -4.52 3.37
N LYS A 114 21.14 -4.87 3.51
CA LYS A 114 22.11 -4.03 4.23
C LYS A 114 22.40 -2.82 3.34
N PRO A 115 22.48 -1.58 3.88
CA PRO A 115 22.93 -0.44 3.09
C PRO A 115 24.28 -0.79 2.46
N SER A 116 24.40 -0.61 1.15
CA SER A 116 25.67 -0.77 0.46
C SER A 116 26.62 0.28 1.01
N ASN A 117 27.70 -0.14 1.67
CA ASN A 117 28.74 0.77 2.14
C ASN A 117 29.43 1.36 0.90
N THR A 118 29.13 2.63 0.60
CA THR A 118 30.00 3.51 -0.21
C THR A 118 30.72 4.46 0.71
#